data_AF-A0A075KGD1-F1
#
_entry.id   AF-A0A075KGD1-F1
#
_cell.length_a   1.000
_cell.length_b   1.000
_cell.length_c   1.000
_cell.angle_alpha   90.00
_cell.angle_beta   90.00
_cell.angle_gamma   90.00
#
_symmetry.space_group_name_H-M   'P 1'
#
loop_
_entity.id
_entity.type
_entity.pdbx_description
1 polymer ?
#
loop_
_entity_poly.entity_id
_entity_poly.type
_entity_poly.pdbx_seq_one_letter_code
_entity_poly.pdbx_strand_id
1 'polypeptide(L)' 'MKCPMCGINTTFDFSHCPHCGYKMPLATEQPLPNWRKLPGFRSKTPWKILVAIVIYIWILLAMIASLFSGLVLS' A
#
# COMPACT_ATOMS: atom_id res chain seq x y z
N MET A 1 25.53 -18.46 -8.62
CA MET A 1 24.73 -19.13 -9.67
C MET A 1 25.52 -19.08 -10.96
N LYS A 2 25.64 -20.20 -11.68
CA LYS A 2 26.40 -20.22 -12.94
C LYS A 2 25.51 -19.75 -14.08
N CYS A 3 25.92 -18.71 -14.80
CA CYS A 3 25.17 -18.23 -15.96
C CYS A 3 25.21 -19.30 -17.07
N PRO A 4 24.06 -19.72 -17.65
CA PRO A 4 24.04 -20.76 -18.70
C PRO A 4 24.66 -20.29 -20.03
N MET A 5 24.76 -18.97 -20.25
CA MET A 5 25.31 -18.40 -21.49
C MET A 5 26.83 -18.17 -21.44
N CYS A 6 27.34 -17.56 -20.37
CA CYS A 6 28.76 -17.20 -20.28
C CYS A 6 29.55 -18.09 -19.30
N GLY A 7 28.89 -18.96 -18.55
CA GLY A 7 29.54 -19.86 -17.60
C GLY A 7 30.15 -19.19 -16.37
N ILE A 8 30.03 -17.87 -16.23
CA ILE A 8 30.57 -17.13 -15.09
C ILE A 8 29.71 -17.37 -13.84
N ASN A 9 30.35 -17.46 -12.68
CA ASN A 9 29.66 -17.63 -11.41
C ASN A 9 29.29 -16.26 -10.85
N THR A 10 28.01 -15.93 -10.81
CA THR A 10 27.52 -14.71 -10.15
C THR A 10 27.25 -15.01 -8.68
N THR A 11 27.71 -14.15 -7.78
CA THR A 11 27.51 -14.32 -6.33
C THR A 11 26.12 -13.89 -5.86
N PHE A 12 25.39 -13.11 -6.66
CA PHE A 12 24.08 -12.57 -6.31
C PHE A 12 23.01 -12.89 -7.36
N ASP A 13 21.76 -12.89 -6.90
CA ASP A 13 20.54 -13.02 -7.70
C ASP A 13 20.24 -11.73 -8.46
N PHE A 14 20.88 -11.55 -9.61
CA PHE A 14 20.58 -10.45 -10.52
C PHE A 14 19.58 -10.88 -11.60
N SER A 15 18.71 -9.95 -12.00
CA SER A 15 17.80 -10.12 -13.15
C SER A 15 18.55 -10.33 -14.47
N HIS A 16 19.79 -9.85 -14.53
CA HIS A 16 20.65 -9.92 -15.70
C HIS A 16 22.06 -10.28 -15.27
N CYS A 17 22.73 -11.11 -16.08
CA CYS A 17 24.15 -11.38 -15.86
C CYS A 17 24.97 -10.10 -16.14
N PRO A 18 25.80 -9.61 -15.20
CA PRO A 18 26.57 -8.38 -15.38
C PRO A 18 27.66 -8.51 -16.47
N HIS A 19 28.04 -9.72 -16.85
CA HIS A 19 29.08 -9.98 -17.84
C HIS A 19 28.55 -10.08 -19.28
N CYS A 20 27.39 -10.70 -19.49
CA CYS A 20 26.85 -10.95 -20.84
C CYS A 20 25.46 -10.35 -21.08
N GLY A 21 24.84 -9.75 -20.06
CA GLY A 21 23.50 -9.15 -20.18
C GLY A 21 22.36 -10.16 -20.29
N TYR A 22 22.62 -11.47 -20.19
CA TYR A 22 21.59 -12.50 -20.28
C TYR A 22 20.55 -12.33 -19.17
N LYS A 23 19.26 -12.26 -19.54
CA LYS A 23 18.14 -12.18 -18.59
C LYS A 23 18.00 -13.52 -17.87
N MET A 24 18.28 -13.53 -16.58
CA MET A 24 18.07 -14.71 -15.76
C MET A 24 16.59 -14.72 -15.33
N PRO A 25 15.90 -15.87 -15.37
CA PRO A 25 14.54 -15.97 -14.85
C PRO A 25 14.62 -15.77 -13.33
N LEU A 26 14.41 -14.53 -12.88
CA LEU A 26 14.25 -14.23 -11.48
C LEU A 26 13.16 -15.13 -10.94
N ALA A 27 13.46 -15.81 -9.83
CA ALA A 27 12.45 -16.53 -9.08
C ALA A 27 11.27 -15.58 -8.87
N THR A 28 10.13 -15.97 -9.45
CA THR A 28 8.88 -15.21 -9.45
C THR A 28 8.66 -14.65 -8.06
N GLU A 29 8.46 -13.34 -7.98
CA GLU A 29 8.23 -12.62 -6.72
C GLU A 29 7.22 -13.40 -5.89
N GLN A 30 7.72 -14.04 -4.83
CA GLN A 30 6.88 -14.97 -4.09
C GLN A 30 5.77 -14.16 -3.42
N PRO A 31 4.51 -14.62 -3.49
CA PRO A 31 3.42 -13.94 -2.81
C PRO A 31 3.79 -13.78 -1.35
N LEU A 32 3.69 -12.54 -0.85
CA LEU A 32 4.05 -12.19 0.52
C LEU A 32 3.40 -13.18 1.50
N PRO A 33 4.19 -13.83 2.39
CA PRO A 33 3.66 -14.81 3.31
C PRO A 33 2.68 -14.13 4.28
N ASN A 34 1.69 -14.90 4.76
CA ASN A 34 0.56 -14.38 5.53
C ASN A 34 0.99 -13.51 6.73
N TRP A 35 2.03 -13.91 7.47
CA TRP A 35 2.57 -13.18 8.62
C TRP A 35 3.21 -11.83 8.29
N ARG A 36 3.56 -11.56 7.02
CA ARG A 36 4.07 -10.24 6.58
C ARG A 36 2.94 -9.32 6.08
N LYS A 37 1.69 -9.78 6.07
CA LYS A 37 0.55 -8.90 5.81
C LYS A 37 0.37 -7.99 7.01
N LEU A 38 0.71 -6.71 6.84
CA LEU A 38 0.44 -5.72 7.89
C LEU A 38 -1.08 -5.60 8.11
N PRO A 39 -1.57 -5.76 9.35
CA PRO A 39 -2.95 -5.44 9.66
C PRO A 39 -3.16 -3.94 9.40
N GLY A 40 -4.06 -3.62 8.47
CA GLY A 40 -4.27 -2.24 8.00
C GLY A 40 -3.72 -1.95 6.60
N PHE A 41 -3.19 -2.94 5.87
CA PHE A 41 -2.93 -2.80 4.44
C PHE A 41 -4.20 -2.27 3.76
N ARG A 42 -4.10 -1.06 3.20
CA ARG A 42 -5.16 -0.18 2.69
C ARG A 42 -6.34 -0.98 2.18
N SER A 43 -7.27 -1.31 3.09
CA SER A 43 -8.47 -2.04 2.74
C SER A 43 -9.28 -1.07 1.89
N LYS A 44 -9.26 -1.26 0.57
CA LYS A 44 -10.14 -0.56 -0.39
C LYS A 44 -11.59 -1.03 -0.18
N THR A 45 -12.10 -0.96 1.03
CA THR A 45 -13.51 -1.20 1.33
C THR A 45 -14.20 0.16 1.27
N PRO A 46 -14.85 0.52 0.14
CA PRO A 46 -15.46 1.84 -0.05
C PRO A 46 -16.47 2.17 1.04
N TRP A 47 -17.07 1.14 1.65
CA TRP A 47 -18.02 1.28 2.75
C TRP A 47 -17.46 1.98 3.99
N LYS A 48 -16.20 1.73 4.36
CA LYS A 48 -15.57 2.39 5.53
C LYS A 48 -15.37 3.90 5.29
N ILE A 49 -15.12 4.29 4.04
CA ILE A 49 -14.99 5.68 3.63
C ILE A 49 -16.35 6.38 3.75
N LEU A 50 -17.43 5.74 3.29
CA LEU A 50 -18.78 6.27 3.43
C LEU A 50 -19.18 6.49 4.89
N VAL A 51 -18.92 5.52 5.77
CA VAL A 51 -19.23 5.64 7.21
C VAL A 51 -18.47 6.81 7.83
N ALA A 52 -17.18 6.97 7.52
CA ALA A 52 -16.39 8.09 8.03
C ALA A 52 -16.96 9.44 7.55
N ILE A 53 -17.33 9.56 6.27
CA ILE A 53 -17.90 10.80 5.72
C ILE A 53 -19.18 11.19 6.46
N VAL A 54 -20.10 10.24 6.70
CA VAL A 54 -21.35 10.51 7.42
C VAL A 54 -21.09 11.04 8.83
N ILE A 55 -20.16 10.44 9.56
CA ILE A 55 -19.79 10.85 10.92
C ILE A 55 -19.23 12.29 10.91
N TYR A 56 -18.33 12.61 9.99
CA TYR A 56 -17.77 13.96 9.89
C TYR A 56 -18.82 15.02 9.57
N ILE A 57 -19.77 14.74 8.68
CA ILE A 57 -20.85 15.68 8.34
C ILE A 57 -21.72 15.96 9.56
N TRP A 58 -22.07 14.93 10.34
CA TRP A 58 -22.83 15.10 11.58
C TRP A 58 -22.11 15.98 12.60
N ILE A 59 -20.81 15.75 12.81
CA ILE A 59 -19.99 16.55 13.73
C ILE A 59 -19.92 18.01 13.26
N LEU A 60 -19.71 18.23 11.96
CA LEU A 60 -19.67 19.57 11.36
C LEU A 60 -20.99 20.30 11.57
N LEU A 61 -22.13 19.66 11.30
CA LEU A 61 -23.46 20.24 11.52
C LEU A 61 -23.70 20.60 13.00
N ALA A 62 -23.27 19.74 13.93
CA ALA A 62 -23.38 20.01 15.36
C ALA A 62 -22.54 21.24 15.78
N MET A 63 -21.32 21.38 15.25
CA MET A 63 -20.49 22.57 15.49
C MET A 63 -21.14 23.84 14.93
N ILE A 64 -21.64 23.80 13.70
CA ILE A 64 -22.31 24.95 13.06
C ILE A 64 -23.58 25.35 13.82
N ALA A 65 -24.40 24.37 14.23
CA ALA A 65 -25.60 24.62 15.02
C ALA A 65 -25.27 25.28 16.37
N SER A 66 -24.24 24.80 17.05
CA SER A 66 -23.79 25.38 18.33
C SER A 66 -23.34 26.84 18.18
N LEU A 67 -22.63 27.16 17.10
CA LEU A 67 -22.22 28.53 16.78
C LEU A 67 -23.42 29.43 16.46
N PHE A 68 -24.40 28.92 15.70
CA PHE A 68 -25.62 29.67 15.37
C PHE A 68 -26.51 29.91 16.58
N SER A 69 -26.69 28.90 17.45
CA SER A 69 -27.45 29.05 18.70
C SER A 69 -26.84 30.07 19.65
N GLY A 70 -25.50 30.16 19.70
CA GLY A 70 -24.80 31.19 20.49
C GLY A 70 -24.95 32.61 19.94
N LEU A 71 -25.14 32.76 18.62
CA LEU A 71 -25.24 34.07 17.95
C LEU A 71 -26.68 34.61 17.91
N VAL A 72 -27.70 33.74 17.94
CA VAL A 72 -29.12 34.14 18.00
C VAL A 72 -29.56 34.56 19.40
N LEU A 73 -28.87 34.08 20.46
CA LEU A 73 -29.22 34.38 21.85
C LEU A 73 -28.43 35.56 22.45
N SER A 74 -27.50 36.14 21.70
CA SER A 74 -26.62 37.24 22.12
C SER A 74 -26.97 38.55 21.40
#